data_AF-T1B7Y5-F1
#
_entry.id   AF-T1B7Y5-F1
#
_cell.length_a   1.000
_cell.length_b   1.000
_cell.length_c   1.000
_cell.angle_alpha   90.00
_cell.angle_beta   90.00
_cell.angle_gamma   90.00
#
_symmetry.space_group_name_H-M   'P 1'
#
loop_
_entity.id
_entity.type
_entity.pdbx_description
1 polymer ?
#
loop_
_entity_poly.entity_id
_entity_poly.type
_entity_poly.pdbx_seq_one_letter_code
_entity_poly.pdbx_strand_id
1 'polypeptide(L)'
;HKEKLKSKWAALEAVVGSEKRIHLIAQDIVDHFEKRQEAMDGKGMIVCMSRRICVDLYKALIALRPQWEDKDDTRGTLKVVMTGGPVDPLDWQDHIRNKVRREVLANRFRDPNDPFKLVIVRDMWLTGFDAPSLHTMYLDKPMRGHGLMQTIARV
;
A
#
# COMPACT_ATOMS: atom_id res chain seq x y z
N HIS A 1 8.53 29.68 5.62
CA HIS A 1 7.70 28.63 6.26
C HIS A 1 7.54 27.37 5.38
N LYS A 2 7.12 27.50 4.11
CA LYS A 2 6.97 26.36 3.17
C LYS A 2 8.26 25.55 2.91
N GLU A 3 9.42 26.19 2.79
CA GLU A 3 10.70 25.48 2.57
C GLU A 3 11.16 24.66 3.78
N LYS A 4 11.02 25.20 5.00
CA LYS A 4 11.32 24.46 6.24
C LYS A 4 10.43 23.21 6.38
N LEU A 5 9.17 23.29 5.95
CA LEU A 5 8.26 22.13 5.93
C LEU A 5 8.69 21.10 4.86
N LYS A 6 9.07 21.54 3.67
CA LYS A 6 9.60 20.65 2.61
C LYS A 6 10.87 19.92 3.06
N SER A 7 11.81 20.63 3.67
CA SER A 7 13.07 20.04 4.16
C SER A 7 12.85 19.02 5.28
N LYS A 8 11.99 19.33 6.26
CA LYS A 8 11.60 18.37 7.30
C LYS A 8 10.90 17.14 6.73
N TRP A 9 10.04 17.33 5.73
CA TRP A 9 9.35 16.23 5.07
C TRP A 9 10.30 15.31 4.29
N ALA A 10 11.29 15.89 3.60
CA ALA A 10 12.32 15.13 2.90
C ALA A 10 13.20 14.33 3.88
N ALA A 11 13.64 14.95 4.99
CA ALA A 11 14.41 14.25 6.01
C ALA A 11 13.62 13.07 6.63
N LEU A 12 12.34 13.27 6.90
CA LEU A 12 11.47 12.23 7.43
C LEU A 12 11.24 11.10 6.42
N GLU A 13 11.05 11.43 5.15
CA GLU A 13 10.90 10.45 4.07
C GLU A 13 12.17 9.59 3.92
N ALA A 14 13.35 10.19 4.03
CA ALA A 14 14.61 9.47 3.98
C ALA A 14 14.76 8.46 5.14
N VAL A 15 14.29 8.81 6.34
CA VAL A 15 14.32 7.90 7.50
C VAL A 15 13.30 6.76 7.33
N VAL A 16 12.05 7.10 7.01
CA VAL A 16 10.95 6.13 6.86
C VAL A 16 11.23 5.16 5.71
N GLY A 17 11.72 5.69 4.58
CA GLY A 17 12.03 4.94 3.38
C GLY A 17 13.48 4.49 3.29
N SER A 18 14.17 4.35 4.42
CA SER A 18 15.49 3.72 4.46
C SER A 18 15.36 2.23 4.15
N GLU A 19 16.27 1.70 3.33
CA GLU A 19 16.21 0.32 2.84
C GLU A 19 16.11 -0.70 3.97
N LYS A 20 16.96 -0.56 5.00
CA LYS A 20 16.94 -1.44 6.19
C LYS A 20 15.56 -1.46 6.86
N ARG A 21 14.91 -0.30 6.98
CA ARG A 21 13.59 -0.20 7.61
C ARG A 21 12.52 -0.83 6.73
N ILE A 22 12.55 -0.60 5.43
CA ILE A 22 11.59 -1.18 4.49
C ILE A 22 11.62 -2.71 4.57
N HIS A 23 12.82 -3.32 4.60
CA HIS A 23 12.95 -4.77 4.73
C HIS A 23 12.40 -5.30 6.07
N LEU A 24 12.67 -4.61 7.18
CA LEU A 24 12.12 -4.98 8.48
C LEU A 24 10.58 -4.90 8.49
N ILE A 25 10.02 -3.81 7.97
CA ILE A 25 8.57 -3.62 7.89
C ILE A 25 7.92 -4.65 6.94
N ALA A 26 8.57 -4.97 5.81
CA ALA A 26 8.08 -5.99 4.89
C ALA A 26 7.98 -7.35 5.59
N GLN A 27 9.02 -7.74 6.34
CA GLN A 27 9.03 -8.99 7.10
C GLN A 27 7.90 -9.02 8.15
N ASP A 28 7.79 -7.97 8.97
CA ASP A 28 6.73 -7.85 9.99
C ASP A 28 5.33 -7.93 9.37
N ILE A 29 5.11 -7.28 8.22
CA ILE A 29 3.82 -7.31 7.51
C ILE A 29 3.50 -8.72 7.02
N VAL A 30 4.46 -9.42 6.41
CA VAL A 30 4.26 -10.79 5.91
C VAL A 30 3.90 -11.71 7.06
N ASP A 31 4.71 -11.73 8.11
CA ASP A 31 4.54 -12.62 9.26
C ASP A 31 3.20 -12.36 9.96
N HIS A 32 2.86 -11.09 10.18
CA HIS A 32 1.59 -10.72 10.80
C HIS A 32 0.39 -11.03 9.89
N PHE A 33 0.47 -10.72 8.59
CA PHE A 33 -0.64 -10.92 7.68
C PHE A 33 -0.96 -12.40 7.51
N GLU A 34 0.04 -13.25 7.26
CA GLU A 34 -0.16 -14.69 7.08
C GLU A 34 -0.75 -15.33 8.34
N LYS A 35 -0.21 -14.99 9.52
CA LYS A 35 -0.79 -15.44 10.80
C LYS A 35 -2.24 -15.00 10.99
N ARG A 36 -2.58 -13.80 10.51
CA ARG A 36 -3.96 -13.31 10.60
C ARG A 36 -4.90 -14.04 9.64
N GLN A 37 -4.43 -14.41 8.45
CA GLN A 37 -5.18 -15.22 7.49
C GLN A 37 -5.54 -16.61 8.05
N GLU A 38 -4.70 -17.20 8.90
CA GLU A 38 -5.01 -18.47 9.58
C GLU A 38 -6.22 -18.35 10.53
N ALA A 39 -6.39 -17.19 11.16
CA ALA A 39 -7.49 -16.94 12.09
C ALA A 39 -8.77 -16.48 11.39
N MET A 40 -8.63 -15.66 10.34
CA MET A 40 -9.74 -15.09 9.59
C MET A 40 -9.27 -14.67 8.20
N ASP A 41 -9.91 -15.23 7.17
CA ASP A 41 -9.67 -14.76 5.80
C ASP A 41 -10.15 -13.32 5.64
N GLY A 42 -9.35 -12.52 4.96
CA GLY A 42 -9.69 -11.15 4.62
C GLY A 42 -8.51 -10.38 4.08
N LYS A 43 -8.66 -9.06 4.02
CA LYS A 43 -7.77 -8.19 3.25
C LYS A 43 -6.99 -7.25 4.14
N GLY A 44 -5.84 -6.84 3.63
CA GLY A 44 -4.96 -5.87 4.25
C GLY A 44 -4.66 -4.68 3.34
N MET A 45 -4.56 -3.50 3.94
CA MET A 45 -4.17 -2.27 3.26
C MET A 45 -2.93 -1.69 3.94
N ILE A 46 -1.92 -1.34 3.14
CA ILE A 46 -0.68 -0.73 3.62
C ILE A 46 -0.64 0.70 3.11
N VAL A 47 -0.56 1.67 4.03
CA VAL A 47 -0.54 3.09 3.71
C VAL A 47 0.86 3.63 3.90
N CYS A 48 1.53 4.00 2.81
CA CYS A 48 2.89 4.52 2.84
C CYS A 48 2.95 6.05 2.75
N MET A 49 4.05 6.63 3.23
CA MET A 49 4.28 8.08 3.22
C MET A 49 4.47 8.68 1.81
N SER A 50 5.16 7.96 0.93
CA SER A 50 5.55 8.43 -0.41
C SER A 50 5.36 7.33 -1.45
N ARG A 51 5.26 7.72 -2.73
CA ARG A 51 5.13 6.79 -3.86
C ARG A 51 6.38 5.90 -4.02
N ARG A 52 7.56 6.48 -3.77
CA ARG A 52 8.82 5.75 -3.72
C ARG A 52 8.74 4.60 -2.70
N ILE A 53 8.34 4.92 -1.47
CA ILE A 53 8.20 3.92 -0.40
C ILE A 53 7.16 2.85 -0.76
N CYS A 54 6.06 3.19 -1.46
CA CYS A 54 5.11 2.18 -1.94
C CYS A 54 5.78 1.15 -2.86
N VAL A 55 6.59 1.62 -3.82
CA VAL A 55 7.26 0.76 -4.81
C VAL A 55 8.40 -0.02 -4.16
N ASP A 56 9.18 0.61 -3.29
CA ASP A 56 10.27 -0.05 -2.56
C ASP A 56 9.72 -1.15 -1.64
N LEU A 57 8.61 -0.87 -0.93
CA LEU A 57 7.94 -1.87 -0.10
C LEU A 57 7.33 -3.00 -0.91
N TYR A 58 6.73 -2.69 -2.07
CA TYR A 58 6.26 -3.72 -3.01
C TYR A 58 7.38 -4.68 -3.39
N LYS A 59 8.54 -4.15 -3.81
CA LYS A 59 9.71 -4.96 -4.18
C LYS A 59 10.18 -5.83 -3.01
N ALA A 60 10.24 -5.28 -1.80
CA ALA A 60 10.63 -6.04 -0.61
C ALA A 60 9.63 -7.17 -0.28
N LEU A 61 8.32 -6.91 -0.37
CA LEU A 61 7.29 -7.93 -0.15
C LEU A 61 7.33 -9.03 -1.22
N ILE A 62 7.51 -8.67 -2.49
CA ILE A 62 7.64 -9.66 -3.58
C ILE A 62 8.94 -10.47 -3.45
N ALA A 63 10.04 -9.89 -2.96
CA ALA A 63 11.25 -10.65 -2.68
C ALA A 63 11.02 -11.72 -1.60
N LEU A 64 10.18 -11.45 -0.60
CA LEU A 64 9.80 -12.42 0.44
C LEU A 64 8.73 -13.42 -0.02
N ARG A 65 7.83 -13.00 -0.91
CA ARG A 65 6.70 -13.79 -1.43
C ARG A 65 6.54 -13.59 -2.94
N PRO A 66 7.40 -14.20 -3.77
CA PRO A 66 7.35 -14.02 -5.23
C PRO A 66 6.00 -14.40 -5.85
N GLN A 67 5.31 -15.37 -5.25
CA GLN A 67 4.00 -15.85 -5.69
C GLN A 67 2.87 -14.84 -5.52
N TRP A 68 3.07 -13.75 -4.77
CA TRP A 68 2.06 -12.70 -4.62
C TRP A 68 1.99 -11.76 -5.83
N GLU A 69 3.04 -11.74 -6.66
CA GLU A 69 3.12 -10.90 -7.84
C GLU A 69 2.34 -11.49 -9.02
N ASP A 70 1.63 -10.61 -9.72
CA ASP A 70 1.25 -10.83 -11.11
C ASP A 70 1.23 -9.46 -11.81
N LYS A 71 1.64 -9.39 -13.07
CA LYS A 71 1.62 -8.13 -13.83
C LYS A 71 0.21 -7.77 -14.32
N ASP A 72 -0.66 -8.76 -14.45
CA ASP A 72 -2.05 -8.57 -14.86
C ASP A 72 -2.89 -8.04 -13.68
N ASP A 73 -3.62 -6.94 -13.91
CA ASP A 73 -4.52 -6.33 -12.92
C ASP A 73 -5.69 -7.21 -12.52
N THR A 74 -5.96 -8.28 -13.26
CA THR A 74 -7.01 -9.27 -12.95
C THR A 74 -6.50 -10.44 -12.10
N ARG A 75 -5.19 -10.51 -11.85
CA ARG A 75 -4.54 -11.58 -11.07
C ARG A 75 -3.64 -11.03 -9.98
N GLY A 76 -2.98 -11.91 -9.23
CA GLY A 76 -2.03 -11.57 -8.18
C GLY A 76 -2.69 -11.20 -6.85
N THR A 77 -1.90 -11.34 -5.79
CA THR A 77 -2.31 -11.15 -4.39
C THR A 77 -1.98 -9.77 -3.85
N LEU A 78 -0.88 -9.18 -4.33
CA LEU A 78 -0.40 -7.86 -3.92
C LEU A 78 -0.44 -6.88 -5.10
N LYS A 79 -0.97 -5.67 -4.88
CA LYS A 79 -0.90 -4.56 -5.85
C LYS A 79 -0.58 -3.23 -5.19
N VAL A 80 0.08 -2.36 -5.94
CA VAL A 80 0.23 -0.94 -5.60
C VAL A 80 -0.86 -0.13 -6.32
N VAL A 81 -1.57 0.71 -5.57
CA VAL A 81 -2.55 1.67 -6.10
C VAL A 81 -2.13 3.08 -5.69
N MET A 82 -1.62 3.84 -6.66
CA MET A 82 -1.13 5.20 -6.44
C MET A 82 -1.40 6.12 -7.63
N THR A 83 -1.27 7.42 -7.39
CA THR A 83 -1.24 8.43 -8.46
C THR A 83 0.10 8.39 -9.19
N GLY A 84 0.11 8.79 -10.44
CA GLY A 84 1.32 9.00 -11.21
C GLY A 84 1.04 9.47 -12.62
N GLY A 85 2.11 9.68 -13.38
CA GLY A 85 2.08 10.13 -14.75
C GLY A 85 3.31 9.70 -15.56
N PRO A 86 3.38 10.13 -16.83
CA PRO A 86 4.38 9.63 -17.78
C PRO A 86 5.84 10.00 -17.44
N VAL A 87 6.04 11.00 -16.59
CA VAL A 87 7.37 11.47 -16.17
C VAL A 87 7.92 10.72 -14.96
N ASP A 88 7.12 9.84 -14.36
CA ASP A 88 7.57 9.03 -13.23
C ASP A 88 8.55 7.92 -13.70
N PRO A 89 9.42 7.42 -12.81
CA PRO A 89 10.37 6.36 -13.12
C PRO A 89 9.73 5.15 -13.82
N LEU A 90 10.49 4.50 -14.71
CA LEU A 90 10.01 3.40 -15.54
C LEU A 90 9.47 2.23 -14.69
N ASP A 91 10.15 1.93 -13.59
CA ASP A 91 9.78 0.87 -12.65
C ASP A 91 8.51 1.19 -11.83
N TRP A 92 7.96 2.41 -11.94
CA TRP A 92 6.69 2.78 -11.31
C TRP A 92 5.52 2.62 -12.28
N GLN A 93 5.78 2.58 -13.58
CA GLN A 93 4.74 2.63 -14.61
C GLN A 93 3.79 1.44 -14.54
N ASP A 94 4.27 0.26 -14.12
CA ASP A 94 3.45 -0.95 -13.90
C ASP A 94 2.39 -0.75 -12.79
N HIS A 95 2.58 0.25 -11.93
CA HIS A 95 1.65 0.60 -10.85
C HIS A 95 0.74 1.78 -11.20
N ILE A 96 1.07 2.53 -12.26
CA ILE A 96 0.32 3.71 -12.70
C ILE A 96 -0.76 3.28 -13.68
N ARG A 97 -2.01 3.52 -13.30
CA ARG A 97 -3.20 3.05 -14.03
C ARG A 97 -4.14 4.18 -14.35
N ASN A 98 -4.88 4.06 -15.45
CA ASN A 98 -5.98 4.97 -15.76
C ASN A 98 -7.20 4.71 -14.84
N LYS A 99 -8.25 5.54 -14.95
CA LYS A 99 -9.44 5.44 -14.10
C LYS A 99 -10.11 4.06 -14.19
N VAL A 100 -10.24 3.51 -15.39
CA VAL A 100 -10.92 2.22 -15.63
C VAL A 100 -10.18 1.08 -14.95
N ARG A 101 -8.86 0.97 -15.16
CA ARG A 101 -8.02 -0.06 -14.54
C ARG A 101 -8.00 0.04 -13.01
N ARG A 102 -8.06 1.25 -12.45
CA ARG A 102 -8.20 1.44 -10.99
C ARG A 102 -9.56 0.97 -10.46
N GLU A 103 -10.63 1.15 -11.22
CA GLU A 103 -11.97 0.66 -10.84
C GLU A 103 -12.00 -0.88 -10.86
N VAL A 104 -11.33 -1.51 -11.82
CA VAL A 104 -11.17 -2.98 -11.84
C VAL A 104 -10.50 -3.46 -10.56
N LEU A 105 -9.38 -2.85 -10.16
CA LEU A 105 -8.72 -3.19 -8.90
C LEU A 105 -9.60 -2.93 -7.68
N ALA A 106 -10.35 -1.83 -7.66
CA ALA A 106 -11.27 -1.51 -6.58
C ALA A 106 -12.35 -2.60 -6.42
N ASN A 107 -12.92 -3.07 -7.53
CA ASN A 107 -13.94 -4.12 -7.52
C ASN A 107 -13.38 -5.47 -7.07
N ARG A 108 -12.20 -5.86 -7.57
CA ARG A 108 -11.48 -7.05 -7.10
C ARG A 108 -11.18 -6.99 -5.60
N PHE A 109 -10.73 -5.83 -5.12
CA PHE A 109 -10.42 -5.69 -3.71
C PHE A 109 -11.67 -5.71 -2.82
N ARG A 110 -12.85 -5.30 -3.32
CA ARG A 110 -14.11 -5.44 -2.57
C ARG A 110 -14.58 -6.88 -2.44
N ASP A 111 -14.34 -7.70 -3.46
CA ASP A 111 -14.77 -9.10 -3.45
C ASP A 111 -13.94 -9.93 -2.44
N PRO A 112 -14.56 -10.46 -1.36
CA PRO A 112 -13.86 -11.26 -0.35
C PRO A 112 -13.17 -12.50 -0.94
N ASN A 113 -13.71 -13.07 -2.01
CA ASN A 113 -13.24 -14.31 -2.62
C ASN A 113 -12.12 -14.10 -3.65
N ASP A 114 -11.86 -12.85 -4.05
CA ASP A 114 -10.78 -12.55 -5.00
C ASP A 114 -9.40 -12.74 -4.35
N PRO A 115 -8.43 -13.35 -5.06
CA PRO A 115 -7.07 -13.57 -4.55
C PRO A 115 -6.27 -12.29 -4.26
N PHE A 116 -6.73 -11.11 -4.69
CA PHE A 116 -6.16 -9.81 -4.36
C PHE A 116 -6.45 -9.46 -2.89
N LYS A 117 -5.52 -9.83 -2.00
CA LYS A 117 -5.69 -9.73 -0.54
C LYS A 117 -4.92 -8.58 0.09
N LEU A 118 -3.85 -8.08 -0.53
CA LEU A 118 -3.04 -6.97 0.00
C LEU A 118 -2.92 -5.82 -0.99
N VAL A 119 -3.18 -4.59 -0.55
CA VAL A 119 -2.95 -3.39 -1.37
C VAL A 119 -2.03 -2.40 -0.69
N ILE A 120 -1.09 -1.82 -1.44
CA ILE A 120 -0.25 -0.70 -1.00
C ILE A 120 -0.80 0.59 -1.60
N VAL A 121 -1.07 1.59 -0.78
CA VAL A 121 -1.60 2.90 -1.19
C VAL A 121 -0.77 4.04 -0.61
N ARG A 122 -0.77 5.19 -1.29
CA ARG A 122 -0.20 6.45 -0.76
C ARG A 122 -1.31 7.39 -0.27
N ASP A 123 -2.17 7.83 -1.17
CA ASP A 123 -3.36 8.65 -0.84
C ASP A 123 -4.67 8.06 -1.37
N MET A 124 -4.58 7.12 -2.32
CA MET A 124 -5.78 6.51 -2.88
C MET A 124 -6.47 5.64 -1.83
N TRP A 125 -7.79 5.58 -1.89
CA TRP A 125 -8.65 4.73 -1.05
C TRP A 125 -8.62 5.04 0.45
N LEU A 126 -7.96 6.12 0.87
CA LEU A 126 -8.03 6.64 2.24
C LEU A 126 -9.36 7.35 2.54
N THR A 127 -10.12 7.72 1.51
CA THR A 127 -11.45 8.33 1.62
C THR A 127 -12.37 7.78 0.53
N GLY A 128 -13.64 7.49 0.89
CA GLY A 128 -14.67 7.07 -0.06
C GLY A 128 -14.53 5.66 -0.65
N PHE A 129 -13.46 4.93 -0.31
CA PHE A 129 -13.35 3.50 -0.58
C PHE A 129 -13.77 2.71 0.66
N ASP A 130 -14.55 1.66 0.43
CA ASP A 130 -15.03 0.72 1.43
C ASP A 130 -14.90 -0.70 0.87
N ALA A 131 -14.42 -1.61 1.70
CA ALA A 131 -14.22 -3.02 1.39
C ALA A 131 -14.51 -3.81 2.67
N PRO A 132 -15.70 -4.46 2.79
CA PRO A 132 -16.11 -5.14 4.02
C PRO A 132 -15.15 -6.24 4.50
N SER A 133 -14.36 -6.80 3.59
CA SER A 133 -13.35 -7.83 3.88
C SER A 133 -12.01 -7.26 4.37
N LEU A 134 -11.81 -5.94 4.38
CA LEU A 134 -10.60 -5.30 4.89
C LEU A 134 -10.60 -5.30 6.42
N HIS A 135 -9.78 -6.15 7.03
CA HIS A 135 -9.71 -6.30 8.48
C HIS A 135 -8.41 -5.76 9.10
N THR A 136 -7.46 -5.34 8.27
CA THR A 136 -6.13 -4.89 8.74
C THR A 136 -5.63 -3.73 7.91
N MET A 137 -5.15 -2.71 8.60
CA MET A 137 -4.51 -1.56 7.99
C MET A 137 -3.14 -1.32 8.63
N TYR A 138 -2.08 -1.34 7.81
CA TYR A 138 -0.72 -1.03 8.20
C TYR A 138 -0.42 0.43 7.84
N LEU A 139 0.10 1.18 8.80
CA LEU A 139 0.27 2.63 8.66
C LEU A 139 1.75 2.99 8.72
N ASP A 140 2.36 3.03 7.54
CA ASP A 140 3.76 3.39 7.34
C ASP A 140 3.92 4.87 6.95
N LYS A 141 3.26 5.73 7.73
CA LYS A 141 3.32 7.17 7.58
C LYS A 141 3.12 7.85 8.94
N PRO A 142 3.89 8.89 9.25
CA PRO A 142 3.64 9.72 10.43
C PRO A 142 2.27 10.39 10.31
N MET A 143 1.29 9.95 11.11
CA MET A 143 -0.06 10.51 11.13
C MET A 143 -0.34 11.21 12.47
N ARG A 144 -1.06 12.32 12.40
CA ARG A 144 -1.46 13.12 13.57
C ARG A 144 -2.88 13.65 13.38
N GLY A 145 -3.59 13.87 14.49
CA GLY A 145 -4.91 14.51 14.49
C GLY A 145 -5.97 13.73 13.70
N HIS A 146 -6.83 14.45 12.99
CA HIS A 146 -8.00 13.88 12.29
C HIS A 146 -7.66 12.76 11.29
N GLY A 147 -6.49 12.80 10.63
CA GLY A 147 -6.08 11.76 9.68
C GLY A 147 -5.87 10.39 10.34
N LEU A 148 -5.40 10.36 11.59
CA LEU A 148 -5.29 9.13 12.37
C LEU A 148 -6.68 8.58 12.74
N MET A 149 -7.58 9.45 13.19
CA MET A 149 -8.96 9.08 13.56
C MET A 149 -9.75 8.50 12.38
N GLN A 150 -9.66 9.13 11.19
CA GLN A 150 -10.31 8.64 9.98
C GLN A 150 -9.80 7.27 9.51
N THR A 151 -8.57 6.94 9.88
CA THR A 151 -7.92 5.70 9.48
C THR A 151 -8.27 4.55 10.42
N ILE A 152 -8.25 4.79 11.73
CA ILE A 152 -8.66 3.79 12.74
C ILE A 152 -10.14 3.41 12.58
N ALA A 153 -11.00 4.36 12.21
CA ALA A 153 -12.43 4.09 12.02
C ALA A 153 -12.78 3.20 10.81
N ARG A 154 -11.79 2.77 10.01
CA ARG A 154 -11.99 1.95 8.80
C ARG A 154 -11.72 0.47 8.99
N VAL A 155 -11.24 0.06 10.17
CA VAL A 155 -10.89 -1.32 10.50
C VAL A 155 -11.73 -1.85 11.66
#